data_AF-A0A5E4CCA7-F1
#
_entry.id   AF-A0A5E4CCA7-F1
#
_cell.length_a   1.000
_cell.length_b   1.000
_cell.length_c   1.000
_cell.angle_alpha   90.00
_cell.angle_beta   90.00
_cell.angle_gamma   90.00
#
_symmetry.space_group_name_H-M   'P 1'
#
loop_
_entity.id
_entity.type
_entity.pdbx_description
1 polymer ?
#
loop_
_entity_poly.entity_id
_entity_poly.type
_entity_poly.pdbx_seq_one_letter_code
_entity_poly.pdbx_strand_id
1 'polypeptide(L)' 'LATDVLVCPLRPVERFQDLHPDEVADLFQVTQRVGTVVEKHFQGTSLTFSMQDGPEAGQTVK' A
#
# COMPACT_ATOMS: atom_id res chain seq x y z
N LEU A 1 -15.89 -5.75 -12.05
CA LEU A 1 -15.34 -4.47 -11.55
C LEU A 1 -14.15 -4.85 -10.70
N ALA A 2 -12.93 -4.49 -11.10
CA ALA A 2 -11.77 -4.65 -10.22
C ALA A 2 -11.91 -3.63 -9.09
N THR A 3 -11.78 -4.10 -7.86
CA THR A 3 -11.92 -3.28 -6.65
C THR A 3 -10.57 -3.22 -5.97
N ASP A 4 -9.93 -2.06 -6.05
CA ASP A 4 -8.59 -1.83 -5.53
C ASP A 4 -8.62 -0.74 -4.46
N VAL A 5 -7.70 -0.81 -3.52
CA VAL A 5 -7.50 0.19 -2.47
C VAL A 5 -6.04 0.63 -2.42
N LEU A 6 -5.81 1.86 -1.97
CA LEU A 6 -4.47 2.39 -1.72
C LEU A 6 -4.28 2.62 -0.22
N VAL A 7 -3.09 2.30 0.28
CA VAL A 7 -2.63 2.66 1.62
C VAL A 7 -1.37 3.50 1.43
N CYS A 8 -1.34 4.68 2.05
CA CYS A 8 -0.22 5.62 1.96
C CYS A 8 0.19 6.13 3.34
N PRO A 9 1.47 6.51 3.52
CA PRO A 9 1.93 7.17 4.74
C PRO A 9 1.26 8.54 4.91
N LEU A 10 1.16 9.01 6.15
CA LEU A 10 0.62 10.35 6.44
C LEU A 10 1.57 11.46 6.01
N ARG A 11 2.88 11.26 6.22
CA ARG A 11 3.91 12.19 5.76
C ARG A 11 4.15 11.97 4.26
N PRO A 12 4.01 13.01 3.42
CA PRO A 12 4.33 12.89 2.00
C PRO A 12 5.82 12.64 1.81
N VAL A 13 6.15 11.56 1.11
CA VAL A 13 7.50 11.22 0.66
C VAL A 13 7.43 10.64 -0.75
N GLU A 14 8.44 10.92 -1.58
CA GLU A 14 8.40 10.50 -2.98
C GLU A 14 8.76 9.02 -3.15
N ARG A 15 9.71 8.51 -2.35
CA ARG A 15 10.27 7.16 -2.49
C ARG A 15 10.16 6.36 -1.20
N PHE A 16 10.10 5.04 -1.34
CA PHE A 16 10.05 4.13 -0.19
C PHE A 16 11.27 4.28 0.74
N GLN A 17 12.44 4.57 0.16
CA GLN A 17 13.68 4.82 0.92
C GLN A 17 13.64 6.08 1.80
N ASP A 18 12.70 7.00 1.55
CA ASP A 18 12.57 8.27 2.28
C ASP A 18 11.70 8.14 3.54
N LEU A 19 11.11 6.96 3.75
CA LEU A 19 10.38 6.61 4.97
C LEU A 19 11.35 6.31 6.11
N HIS A 20 10.99 6.75 7.30
CA HIS A 20 11.63 6.30 8.51
C HIS A 20 11.22 4.85 8.84
N PRO A 21 12.04 4.08 9.59
CA PRO A 21 11.74 2.69 9.90
C PRO A 21 10.41 2.47 10.61
N ASP A 22 9.98 3.40 11.47
CA ASP A 22 8.68 3.37 12.14
C ASP A 22 7.51 3.61 11.18
N GLU A 23 7.67 4.48 10.19
CA GLU A 23 6.67 4.69 9.13
C GLU A 23 6.55 3.47 8.21
N VAL A 24 7.65 2.80 7.89
CA VAL A 24 7.61 1.52 7.15
C VAL A 24 6.82 0.48 7.94
N ALA A 25 7.10 0.34 9.24
CA ALA A 25 6.40 -0.61 10.09
C ALA A 25 4.90 -0.31 10.20
N ASP A 26 4.54 0.97 10.36
CA ASP A 26 3.14 1.42 10.42
C ASP A 26 2.41 1.17 9.09
N LEU A 27 3.01 1.54 7.96
CA LEU A 27 2.44 1.35 6.62
C LEU A 27 2.06 -0.11 6.37
N PHE A 28 2.95 -1.05 6.68
CA PHE A 28 2.67 -2.48 6.49
C PHE A 28 1.70 -3.06 7.51
N GLN A 29 1.67 -2.56 8.75
CA GLN A 29 0.65 -2.96 9.74
C GLN A 29 -0.76 -2.53 9.31
N VAL A 30 -0.91 -1.30 8.80
CA VAL A 30 -2.18 -0.82 8.24
C VAL A 30 -2.55 -1.63 7.00
N THR A 31 -1.58 -1.89 6.12
CA THR A 31 -1.79 -2.69 4.90
C THR A 31 -2.32 -4.10 5.21
N GLN A 32 -1.79 -4.78 6.25
CA GLN A 32 -2.31 -6.07 6.71
C GLN A 32 -3.77 -5.96 7.18
N ARG A 33 -4.09 -4.96 8.01
CA ARG A 33 -5.47 -4.76 8.52
C ARG A 33 -6.46 -4.47 7.41
N VAL A 34 -6.09 -3.58 6.48
CA VAL A 34 -6.90 -3.25 5.30
C VAL A 34 -7.09 -4.49 4.44
N GLY A 35 -6.03 -5.25 4.18
CA GLY A 35 -6.11 -6.50 3.42
C GLY A 35 -7.14 -7.47 3.99
N THR A 36 -7.09 -7.76 5.30
CA THR A 36 -8.07 -8.64 5.95
C THR A 36 -9.52 -8.16 5.77
N VAL A 37 -9.76 -6.85 5.87
CA VAL A 37 -11.10 -6.28 5.70
C VAL A 37 -11.55 -6.38 4.24
N VAL A 38 -10.69 -6.03 3.28
CA VAL A 38 -10.96 -6.08 1.84
C VAL A 38 -11.26 -7.51 1.41
N GLU A 39 -10.41 -8.47 1.76
CA GLU A 39 -10.60 -9.89 1.42
C GLU A 39 -11.93 -10.42 1.96
N LYS A 40 -12.26 -10.12 3.23
CA LYS A 40 -13.54 -10.51 3.83
C LYS A 40 -14.73 -9.84 3.15
N HIS A 41 -14.64 -8.55 2.86
CA HIS A 41 -15.74 -7.77 2.27
C HIS A 41 -16.09 -8.28 0.87
N PHE A 42 -15.09 -8.60 0.06
CA PHE A 42 -15.25 -9.10 -1.30
C PHE A 42 -15.32 -10.62 -1.41
N GLN A 43 -15.33 -11.35 -0.28
CA GLN A 43 -15.31 -12.82 -0.24
C GLN A 43 -14.14 -13.41 -1.06
N GLY A 44 -13.00 -12.71 -1.04
CA GLY A 44 -11.77 -13.13 -1.69
C GLY A 44 -11.05 -14.24 -0.92
N THR A 45 -10.08 -14.87 -1.59
CA THR A 45 -9.19 -15.89 -0.99
C THR A 45 -7.71 -15.53 -1.13
N SER A 46 -7.42 -14.40 -1.78
CA SER A 46 -6.07 -13.91 -1.99
C SER A 46 -6.10 -12.41 -2.28
N LEU A 47 -4.94 -11.78 -2.06
CA LEU A 47 -4.68 -10.37 -2.35
C LEU A 47 -3.34 -10.27 -3.09
N THR A 48 -3.20 -9.24 -3.92
CA THR A 48 -1.91 -8.84 -4.50
C THR A 48 -1.53 -7.49 -3.92
N PHE A 49 -0.33 -7.40 -3.36
CA PHE A 49 0.26 -6.15 -2.90
C PHE A 49 1.31 -5.71 -3.89
N SER A 50 1.22 -4.46 -4.35
CA SER A 50 2.14 -3.87 -5.32
C SER A 50 2.53 -2.47 -4.87
N MET A 51 3.78 -2.10 -5.09
CA MET A 51 4.30 -0.75 -4.85
C MET A 51 5.07 -0.31 -6.09
N GLN A 52 4.72 0.88 -6.60
CA GLN A 52 5.42 1.50 -7.72
C GLN A 52 6.37 2.56 -7.16
N ASP A 53 7.59 2.15 -6.82
CA ASP A 53 8.61 3.03 -6.25
C ASP A 53 9.51 3.60 -7.35
N GLY A 54 9.15 4.77 -7.88
CA GLY A 54 9.85 5.49 -8.93
C GLY A 54 9.17 5.46 -10.32
N PRO A 55 9.54 6.39 -11.22
CA PRO A 55 8.91 6.53 -12.54
C PRO A 55 8.95 5.26 -13.40
N GLU A 56 10.08 4.55 -13.38
CA GLU A 56 10.33 3.33 -14.15
C GLU A 56 9.54 2.14 -13.62
N ALA A 57 9.14 2.17 -12.35
CA ALA A 57 8.20 1.22 -11.76
C ALA A 57 6.73 1.59 -12.06
N GLY A 58 6.49 2.72 -12.74
CA GLY A 58 5.15 3.20 -13.13
C GLY A 58 4.53 4.22 -12.17
N GLN A 59 5.28 4.77 -11.21
CA GLN A 59 4.76 5.74 -10.25
C GLN A 59 4.24 7.01 -10.94
N THR A 60 2.97 7.37 -10.70
CA THR A 60 2.31 8.54 -11.30
C THR A 60 1.95 9.63 -10.28
N VAL A 61 1.93 9.30 -8.99
CA VAL A 61 1.61 10.22 -7.88
C VAL A 61 2.85 10.40 -7.00
N LYS A 62 3.12 11.65 -6.61
CA LYS A 62 4.25 12.06 -5.76
C LYS A 62 3.75 12.58 -4.43
#